data_AF-A0A367LVY2-F1
#
_entry.id   AF-A0A367LVY2-F1
#
_cell.length_a   1.000
_cell.length_b   1.000
_cell.length_c   1.000
_cell.angle_alpha   90.00
_cell.angle_beta   90.00
_cell.angle_gamma   90.00
#
_symmetry.space_group_name_H-M   'P 1'
#
loop_
_entity.id
_entity.type
_entity.pdbx_description
1 polymer ?
#
loop_
_entity_poly.entity_id
_entity_poly.type
_entity_poly.pdbx_seq_one_letter_code
_entity_poly.pdbx_strand_id
1 'polypeptide(L)'
;EEAALALPSQLVSVRQDPAELDHIDLATPVSAGSRLGLSALDTPASTSSISGEEVRRRNNPSVQAAVTRSPGISFIGTPGDGGTGLSARGFSGHASVMQLFDGTRLYTGMGTVNCP
;
A
#
# COMPACT_ATOMS: atom_id res chain seq x y z
N GLU A 1 -47.20 28.21 -11.59
CA GLU A 1 -47.19 26.97 -10.80
C GLU A 1 -45.92 26.23 -11.18
N GLU A 2 -44.88 26.34 -10.34
CA GLU A 2 -43.52 25.89 -10.65
C GLU A 2 -43.30 24.54 -9.97
N ALA A 3 -43.42 23.46 -10.74
CA ALA A 3 -43.18 22.10 -10.26
C ALA A 3 -41.66 21.86 -10.19
N ALA A 4 -41.09 21.94 -8.99
CA ALA A 4 -39.68 21.67 -8.75
C ALA A 4 -39.33 20.23 -9.16
N LEU A 5 -38.39 20.10 -10.10
CA LEU A 5 -37.90 18.83 -10.63
C LEU A 5 -37.02 18.14 -9.56
N ALA A 6 -37.61 17.24 -8.78
CA ALA A 6 -36.89 16.50 -7.73
C ALA A 6 -36.12 15.31 -8.32
N LEU A 7 -34.80 15.28 -8.12
CA LEU A 7 -33.94 14.16 -8.50
C LEU A 7 -34.16 12.97 -7.54
N PRO A 8 -34.10 11.71 -8.03
CA PRO A 8 -34.23 10.55 -7.16
C PRO A 8 -33.02 10.44 -6.23
N SER A 9 -33.24 10.49 -4.91
CA SER A 9 -32.21 10.19 -3.92
C SER A 9 -32.01 8.68 -3.85
N GLN A 10 -30.88 8.18 -4.38
CA GLN A 10 -30.46 6.81 -4.13
C GLN A 10 -29.67 6.76 -2.82
N LEU A 11 -30.17 5.99 -1.86
CA LEU A 11 -29.48 5.74 -0.60
C LEU A 11 -28.50 4.59 -0.83
N VAL A 12 -27.22 4.92 -0.97
CA VAL A 12 -26.14 3.93 -1.00
C VAL A 12 -25.82 3.58 0.45
N SER A 13 -26.33 2.45 0.92
CA SER A 13 -25.93 1.89 2.21
C SER A 13 -24.76 0.94 1.99
N VAL A 14 -23.61 1.25 2.59
CA VAL A 14 -22.50 0.31 2.71
C VAL A 14 -22.84 -0.66 3.83
N ARG A 15 -23.00 -1.94 3.51
CA ARG A 15 -23.07 -3.00 4.50
C ARG A 15 -21.63 -3.22 4.99
N GLN A 16 -21.29 -2.67 6.15
CA GLN A 16 -20.00 -2.91 6.79
C GLN A 16 -20.14 -4.16 7.65
N ASP A 17 -19.67 -5.31 7.15
CA ASP A 17 -19.59 -6.50 7.99
C ASP A 17 -18.46 -6.29 9.02
N PRO A 18 -18.72 -6.36 10.34
CA PRO A 18 -17.71 -6.07 11.37
C PRO A 18 -16.55 -7.07 11.40
N ALA A 19 -16.64 -8.17 10.65
CA ALA A 19 -15.56 -9.12 10.43
C ALA A 19 -14.59 -8.72 9.29
N GLU A 20 -14.92 -7.69 8.50
CA GLU A 20 -14.15 -7.22 7.32
C GLU A 20 -13.29 -5.98 7.61
N LEU A 21 -13.34 -5.43 8.83
CA LEU A 21 -12.38 -4.44 9.29
C LEU A 21 -11.10 -5.18 9.69
N ASP A 22 -10.27 -5.51 8.69
CA ASP A 22 -8.90 -5.98 8.89
C ASP A 22 -8.05 -4.79 9.40
N HIS A 23 -8.40 -4.33 10.60
CA HIS A 23 -7.79 -3.20 11.25
C HIS A 23 -6.41 -3.66 11.73
N ILE A 24 -5.37 -3.10 11.12
CA ILE A 24 -4.01 -3.36 11.56
C ILE A 24 -3.71 -2.52 12.80
N ASP A 25 -3.45 -3.19 13.91
CA ASP A 25 -3.03 -2.66 15.20
C ASP A 25 -1.50 -2.91 15.35
N LEU A 26 -0.85 -2.20 16.26
CA LEU A 26 0.50 -2.50 16.74
C LEU A 26 0.67 -3.95 17.23
N ALA A 27 -0.37 -4.55 17.81
CA ALA A 27 -0.35 -5.95 18.25
C ALA A 27 -0.51 -6.97 17.10
N THR A 28 -0.91 -6.52 15.90
CA THR A 28 -1.08 -7.41 14.75
C THR A 28 0.27 -7.91 14.25
N PRO A 29 0.47 -9.24 14.10
CA PRO A 29 1.68 -9.81 13.51
C PRO A 29 1.92 -9.30 12.08
N VAL A 30 3.16 -8.91 11.78
CA VAL A 30 3.58 -8.49 10.44
C VAL A 30 4.46 -9.55 9.78
N SER A 31 4.17 -9.88 8.52
CA SER A 31 4.93 -10.85 7.73
C SER A 31 6.22 -10.28 7.15
N ALA A 32 6.32 -8.95 7.02
CA ALA A 32 7.47 -8.22 6.53
C ALA A 32 8.40 -7.72 7.66
N GLY A 33 9.64 -7.39 7.33
CA GLY A 33 10.64 -6.89 8.29
C GLY A 33 11.49 -8.00 8.89
N SER A 34 11.01 -8.66 9.95
CA SER A 34 11.77 -9.69 10.69
C SER A 34 11.58 -11.12 10.16
N ARG A 35 10.44 -11.41 9.52
CA ARG A 35 10.02 -12.78 9.11
C ARG A 35 9.84 -13.79 10.26
N LEU A 36 9.83 -13.32 11.49
CA LEU A 36 9.60 -14.14 12.69
C LEU A 36 8.13 -14.14 13.15
N GLY A 37 7.23 -13.49 12.41
CA GLY A 37 5.82 -13.36 12.80
C GLY A 37 5.60 -12.47 14.04
N LEU A 38 6.51 -11.51 14.27
CA LEU A 38 6.40 -10.55 15.38
C LEU A 38 5.32 -9.51 15.09
N SER A 39 4.73 -8.96 16.15
CA SER A 39 3.87 -7.79 16.05
C SER A 39 4.69 -6.54 15.65
N ALA A 40 4.00 -5.49 15.19
CA ALA A 40 4.65 -4.22 14.93
C ALA A 40 5.23 -3.59 16.22
N LEU A 41 4.62 -3.85 17.38
CA LEU A 41 5.11 -3.40 18.70
C LEU A 41 6.41 -4.10 19.12
N ASP A 42 6.54 -5.39 18.84
CA ASP A 42 7.70 -6.19 19.27
C ASP A 42 8.90 -6.08 18.31
N THR A 43 8.70 -5.52 17.12
CA THR A 43 9.75 -5.39 16.11
C THR A 43 10.62 -4.15 16.42
N PRO A 44 11.94 -4.29 16.70
CA PRO A 44 12.83 -3.17 17.02
C PRO A 44 13.27 -2.39 15.77
N ALA A 45 12.31 -2.02 14.92
CA ALA A 45 12.52 -1.26 13.69
C ALA A 45 11.26 -0.44 13.37
N SER A 46 11.42 0.63 12.59
CA SER A 46 10.25 1.36 12.07
C SER A 46 9.51 0.49 11.05
N THR A 47 8.27 0.11 11.37
CA THR A 47 7.38 -0.62 10.47
C THR A 47 6.12 0.20 10.18
N SER A 48 5.53 -0.01 9.01
CA SER A 48 4.26 0.58 8.61
C SER A 48 3.53 -0.39 7.72
N SER A 49 2.24 -0.58 7.95
CA SER A 49 1.37 -1.47 7.20
C SER A 49 0.18 -0.69 6.63
N ILE A 50 -0.32 -1.15 5.49
CA ILE A 50 -1.52 -0.59 4.86
C ILE A 50 -2.41 -1.78 4.53
N SER A 51 -3.62 -1.84 5.10
CA SER A 51 -4.55 -2.93 4.85
C SER A 51 -5.13 -2.86 3.43
N GLY A 52 -5.59 -3.99 2.91
CA GLY A 52 -6.24 -4.03 1.60
C GLY A 52 -7.53 -3.19 1.57
N GLU A 53 -8.26 -3.13 2.68
CA GLU A 53 -9.42 -2.23 2.83
C GLU A 53 -8.98 -0.77 2.66
N GLU A 54 -7.92 -0.34 3.35
CA GLU A 54 -7.44 1.03 3.30
C GLU A 54 -6.96 1.43 1.90
N VAL A 55 -6.31 0.50 1.19
CA VAL A 55 -5.91 0.70 -0.21
C VAL A 55 -7.13 0.97 -1.09
N ARG A 56 -8.20 0.18 -0.95
CA ARG A 56 -9.46 0.29 -1.71
C ARG A 56 -10.25 1.53 -1.33
N ARG A 57 -10.40 1.80 -0.04
CA ARG A 57 -11.12 2.96 0.52
C ARG A 57 -10.52 4.28 0.04
N ARG A 58 -9.18 4.32 -0.10
CA ARG A 58 -8.45 5.48 -0.63
C ARG A 58 -8.38 5.52 -2.16
N ASN A 59 -8.94 4.53 -2.86
CA ASN A 59 -8.93 4.38 -4.31
C ASN A 59 -7.53 4.57 -4.93
N ASN A 60 -6.52 3.88 -4.36
CA ASN A 60 -5.17 3.95 -4.93
C ASN A 60 -5.13 3.12 -6.22
N PRO A 61 -4.73 3.71 -7.35
CA PRO A 61 -4.74 3.02 -8.65
C PRO A 61 -3.60 2.00 -8.82
N SER A 62 -2.58 2.04 -7.95
CA SER A 62 -1.44 1.13 -7.98
C SER A 62 -0.85 0.91 -6.59
N VAL A 63 -0.05 -0.16 -6.44
CA VAL A 63 0.67 -0.45 -5.19
C VAL A 63 1.68 0.67 -4.88
N GLN A 64 2.30 1.27 -5.89
CA GLN A 64 3.22 2.39 -5.74
C GLN A 64 2.50 3.63 -5.18
N ALA A 65 1.29 3.92 -5.67
CA ALA A 65 0.47 5.00 -5.15
C ALA A 65 0.05 4.75 -3.69
N ALA A 66 -0.23 3.49 -3.32
CA ALA A 66 -0.52 3.14 -1.93
C ALA A 66 0.72 3.27 -1.04
N VAL A 67 1.87 2.73 -1.44
CA VAL A 67 3.12 2.69 -0.66
C VAL A 67 3.68 4.09 -0.36
N THR A 68 3.49 5.06 -1.23
CA THR A 68 3.88 6.46 -0.95
C THR A 68 3.06 7.14 0.15
N ARG A 69 1.99 6.50 0.64
CA ARG A 69 1.28 6.94 1.84
C ARG A 69 2.01 6.58 3.13
N SER A 70 2.99 5.68 3.07
CA SER A 70 3.81 5.30 4.23
C SER A 70 4.83 6.39 4.56
N PRO A 71 5.15 6.59 5.84
CA PRO A 71 6.08 7.62 6.26
C PRO A 71 7.49 7.35 5.74
N GLY A 72 8.12 8.39 5.18
CA GLY A 72 9.51 8.34 4.71
C GLY A 72 9.72 7.56 3.41
N ILE A 73 8.64 7.27 2.67
CA ILE A 73 8.67 6.66 1.34
C ILE A 73 8.18 7.67 0.29
N SER A 74 8.92 7.81 -0.82
CA SER A 74 8.58 8.68 -1.95
C SER A 74 8.70 7.92 -3.27
N PHE A 75 7.86 8.29 -4.24
CA PHE A 75 7.92 7.75 -5.60
C PHE A 75 9.01 8.45 -6.42
N ILE A 76 9.81 7.67 -7.13
CA ILE A 76 10.84 8.16 -8.06
C ILE A 76 10.86 7.33 -9.36
N GLY A 77 9.79 6.57 -9.62
CA GLY A 77 9.73 5.65 -10.74
C GLY A 77 9.77 6.38 -12.07
N THR A 78 10.48 5.79 -13.03
CA THR A 78 10.66 6.28 -14.39
C THR A 78 10.16 5.24 -15.39
N PRO A 79 9.82 5.62 -16.63
CA PRO A 79 9.43 4.65 -17.65
C PRO A 79 10.47 3.53 -17.87
N GLY A 80 11.76 3.82 -17.71
CA GLY A 80 12.84 2.84 -17.86
C GLY A 80 12.91 1.78 -16.74
N ASP A 81 12.30 2.06 -15.58
CA ASP A 81 12.22 1.11 -14.45
C ASP A 81 10.84 0.46 -14.29
N GLY A 82 9.98 0.61 -15.30
CA GLY A 82 8.60 0.16 -15.25
C GLY A 82 7.73 0.96 -14.28
N GLY A 83 8.17 2.15 -13.86
CA GLY A 83 7.46 2.99 -12.90
C GLY A 83 7.46 2.39 -11.49
N THR A 84 8.52 1.68 -11.12
CA THR A 84 8.59 0.97 -9.82
C THR A 84 9.62 1.55 -8.86
N GLY A 85 10.43 2.53 -9.28
CA GLY A 85 11.42 3.18 -8.43
C GLY A 85 10.82 3.85 -7.17
N LEU A 86 11.41 3.55 -6.01
CA LEU A 86 11.10 4.19 -4.72
C LEU A 86 12.35 4.80 -4.07
N SER A 87 12.12 5.84 -3.28
CA SER A 87 13.10 6.41 -2.36
C SER A 87 12.62 6.23 -0.93
N ALA A 88 13.53 5.84 -0.04
CA ALA A 88 13.25 5.65 1.37
C ALA A 88 14.37 6.29 2.20
N ARG A 89 14.02 7.25 3.08
CA ARG A 89 14.95 7.88 4.02
C ARG A 89 16.27 8.37 3.39
N GLY A 90 16.21 8.92 2.18
CA GLY A 90 17.36 9.47 1.45
C GLY A 90 18.10 8.48 0.54
N PHE A 91 17.74 7.20 0.54
CA PHE A 91 18.27 6.19 -0.38
C PHE A 91 17.29 5.97 -1.53
N SER A 92 17.79 5.81 -2.75
CA SER A 92 16.95 5.87 -3.96
C SER A 92 17.24 4.74 -4.95
N GLY A 93 16.18 4.18 -5.52
CA GLY A 93 16.22 3.22 -6.63
C GLY A 93 16.37 1.77 -6.18
N HIS A 94 16.20 0.84 -7.12
CA HIS A 94 16.19 -0.61 -6.86
C HIS A 94 17.52 -1.17 -6.29
N ALA A 95 18.62 -0.44 -6.45
CA ALA A 95 19.90 -0.79 -5.86
C ALA A 95 19.93 -0.57 -4.35
N SER A 96 19.16 0.40 -3.83
CA SER A 96 19.18 0.78 -2.41
C SER A 96 17.89 0.47 -1.68
N VAL A 97 16.74 0.59 -2.34
CA VAL A 97 15.42 0.29 -1.78
C VAL A 97 14.92 -1.03 -2.37
N MET A 98 14.81 -2.04 -1.53
CA MET A 98 14.36 -3.37 -1.95
C MET A 98 12.83 -3.45 -1.91
N GLN A 99 12.26 -3.98 -2.98
CA GLN A 99 10.85 -4.34 -3.08
C GLN A 99 10.73 -5.86 -3.08
N LEU A 100 9.90 -6.38 -2.18
CA LEU A 100 9.67 -7.80 -2.02
C LEU A 100 8.21 -8.10 -2.33
N PHE A 101 7.97 -9.13 -3.13
CA PHE A 101 6.66 -9.71 -3.37
C PHE A 101 6.58 -11.02 -2.58
N ASP A 102 5.62 -11.13 -1.66
CA ASP A 102 5.47 -12.26 -0.74
C ASP A 102 6.79 -12.68 -0.06
N GLY A 103 7.58 -11.68 0.36
CA GLY A 103 8.88 -11.90 1.00
C GLY A 103 10.02 -12.30 0.05
N THR A 104 9.79 -12.34 -1.27
CA THR A 104 10.82 -12.64 -2.28
C THR A 104 11.20 -11.38 -3.04
N ARG A 105 12.50 -11.13 -3.18
CA ARG A 105 12.99 -10.02 -4.01
C ARG A 105 12.81 -10.39 -5.48
N LEU A 106 12.07 -9.56 -6.21
CA LEU A 106 12.06 -9.62 -7.66
C LEU A 106 13.32 -8.92 -8.19
N TYR A 107 14.11 -9.63 -8.98
CA TYR A 107 15.30 -9.05 -9.58
C TYR A 107 14.91 -8.18 -10.77
N THR A 108 15.48 -6.98 -10.77
CA THR A 108 15.29 -6.01 -11.84
C THR A 108 16.05 -6.48 -13.10
N GLY A 109 15.33 -6.74 -14.18
CA GLY A 109 15.90 -6.97 -15.50
C GLY A 109 15.93 -5.66 -16.28
N MET A 110 17.11 -5.17 -16.66
CA MET A 110 17.28 -3.90 -17.41
C MET A 110 16.51 -2.71 -16.78
N GLY A 111 16.62 -2.53 -15.46
CA GLY A 111 15.94 -1.43 -14.76
C GLY A 111 14.48 -1.72 -14.37
N THR A 112 13.81 -2.69 -15.02
CA THR A 112 12.38 -2.98 -14.77
C THR A 112 12.16 -4.21 -13.88
N VAL A 113 11.18 -4.13 -12.99
CA VAL A 113 10.67 -5.28 -12.22
C VAL A 113 9.38 -5.77 -12.87
N ASN A 114 9.41 -6.95 -13.50
CA ASN A 114 8.21 -7.57 -14.05
C ASN A 114 7.58 -8.52 -13.03
N CYS A 115 6.27 -8.37 -12.79
CA CYS A 115 5.49 -9.33 -12.03
C CYS A 115 5.11 -10.52 -12.95
N PRO A 116 5.17 -11.77 -12.48
CA PRO A 116 4.55 -12.89 -13.20
C PRO A 116 3.02 -12.72 -13.32
#